data_AF-A0A956S5U0-F1
#
_entry.id   AF-A0A956S5U0-F1
#
_cell.length_a   1.000
_cell.length_b   1.000
_cell.length_c   1.000
_cell.angle_alpha   90.00
_cell.angle_beta   90.00
_cell.angle_gamma   90.00
#
_symmetry.space_group_name_H-M   'P 1'
#
loop_
_entity.id
_entity.type
_entity.pdbx_description
1 polymer ?
#
loop_
_entity_poly.entity_id
_entity_poly.type
_entity_poly.pdbx_seq_one_letter_code
_entity_poly.pdbx_strand_id
1 'polypeptide(L)'
;MFKKFFSLSKNRSNIFALIGLLLIFLSIFYVGTPLLLAGILIAWIPDIYKAIVEFKQSRKINTMLTSCSILFILLALILIIDYLII
;
A
#
# COMPACT_ATOMS: atom_id res chain seq x y z
N MET A 1 14.85 21.25 6.39
CA MET A 1 13.46 20.78 6.19
C MET A 1 13.30 19.25 6.12
N PHE A 2 14.38 18.47 5.95
CA PHE A 2 14.37 16.99 5.93
C PHE A 2 14.25 16.29 7.30
N LYS A 3 14.34 17.01 8.43
CA LYS A 3 14.32 16.40 9.77
C LYS A 3 12.99 15.73 10.15
N LYS A 4 11.89 16.02 9.45
CA LYS A 4 10.58 15.37 9.66
C LYS A 4 10.36 14.09 8.84
N PHE A 5 11.21 13.80 7.85
CA PHE A 5 11.11 12.55 7.08
C PHE A 5 11.61 11.32 7.85
N PHE A 6 12.44 11.52 8.88
CA PHE A 6 13.16 10.46 9.59
C PHE A 6 12.94 10.48 11.12
N SER A 7 11.72 10.75 11.62
CA SER A 7 11.44 10.57 13.05
C SER A 7 11.39 9.07 13.39
N LEU A 8 12.57 8.53 13.63
CA LEU A 8 12.99 7.13 13.56
C LEU A 8 12.44 6.18 14.64
N SER A 9 11.45 6.59 15.44
CA SER A 9 10.94 5.81 16.60
C SER A 9 9.62 5.07 16.31
N LYS A 10 8.90 5.43 15.23
CA LYS A 10 7.62 4.85 14.79
C LYS A 10 7.75 4.10 13.43
N ASN A 11 8.96 3.62 13.16
CA ASN A 11 9.57 3.69 11.82
C ASN A 11 9.42 2.45 10.92
N ARG A 12 8.97 1.30 11.44
CA ARG A 12 8.80 0.09 10.61
C ARG A 12 7.75 0.28 9.51
N SER A 13 6.67 1.00 9.82
CA SER A 13 5.62 1.38 8.86
C SER A 13 6.16 2.23 7.70
N ASN A 14 7.18 3.07 7.93
CA ASN A 14 7.78 3.89 6.87
C ASN A 14 8.70 3.09 5.94
N ILE A 15 9.30 2.01 6.43
CA ILE A 15 10.19 1.15 5.61
C ILE A 15 9.37 0.46 4.52
N PHE A 16 8.18 -0.07 4.85
CA PHE A 16 7.28 -0.66 3.85
C PHE A 16 6.83 0.35 2.80
N ALA A 17 6.46 1.57 3.21
CA ALA A 17 6.13 2.64 2.27
C ALA A 17 7.30 3.00 1.34
N LEU A 18 8.52 3.10 1.89
CA LEU A 18 9.73 3.42 1.13
C LEU A 18 10.08 2.31 0.14
N ILE A 19 10.04 1.05 0.57
CA ILE A 19 10.30 -0.12 -0.27
C ILE A 19 9.25 -0.23 -1.38
N GLY A 20 7.96 -0.07 -1.05
CA GLY A 20 6.89 -0.09 -2.03
C GLY A 20 7.03 1.00 -3.08
N LEU A 21 7.40 2.22 -2.67
CA LEU A 21 7.64 3.34 -3.59
C LEU A 21 8.87 3.10 -4.48
N LEU A 22 9.93 2.50 -3.93
CA LEU A 22 11.10 2.10 -4.70
C LEU A 22 10.73 1.07 -5.77
N LEU A 23 9.91 0.07 -5.43
CA LEU A 23 9.44 -0.96 -6.35
C LEU A 23 8.53 -0.41 -7.45
N ILE A 24 7.64 0.54 -7.11
CA ILE A 24 6.85 1.27 -8.11
C ILE A 24 7.77 2.02 -9.07
N PHE A 25 8.82 2.68 -8.56
CA PHE A 25 9.78 3.37 -9.42
C PHE A 25 10.55 2.40 -10.33
N LEU A 26 11.02 1.28 -9.78
CA LEU A 26 11.70 0.21 -10.54
C LEU A 26 10.80 -0.43 -11.60
N SER A 27 9.49 -0.52 -11.36
CA SER A 27 8.53 -1.09 -12.32
C SER A 27 8.44 -0.34 -13.64
N ILE A 28 8.76 0.96 -13.64
CA ILE A 28 8.81 1.79 -14.84
C ILE A 28 9.94 1.35 -15.78
N PHE A 29 11.04 0.80 -15.23
CA PHE A 29 12.26 0.51 -15.99
C PHE A 29 12.47 -0.97 -16.29
N TYR A 30 11.92 -1.89 -15.49
CA TYR A 30 12.31 -3.31 -15.55
C TYR A 30 11.16 -4.28 -15.84
N VAL A 31 10.24 -4.48 -14.88
CA VAL A 31 9.35 -5.66 -14.87
C VAL A 31 7.88 -5.29 -15.14
N GLY A 32 7.56 -4.01 -15.36
CA GLY A 32 6.20 -3.58 -15.73
C GLY A 32 5.14 -3.84 -14.65
N THR A 33 3.92 -4.19 -15.09
CA THR A 33 2.70 -4.29 -14.26
C THR A 33 2.83 -5.16 -12.99
N PRO A 34 3.45 -6.36 -13.03
CA PRO A 34 3.59 -7.21 -11.84
C PRO A 34 4.37 -6.56 -10.69
N LEU A 35 5.45 -5.84 -11.03
CA LEU A 35 6.30 -5.19 -10.02
C LEU A 35 5.65 -3.92 -9.47
N LEU A 36 4.88 -3.23 -10.31
CA LEU A 36 4.05 -2.09 -9.90
C LEU A 36 3.02 -2.52 -8.85
N LEU A 37 2.32 -3.63 -9.11
CA LEU A 37 1.33 -4.19 -8.19
C LEU A 37 1.95 -4.65 -6.87
N ALA A 38 3.10 -5.33 -6.93
CA ALA A 38 3.85 -5.72 -5.73
C ALA A 38 4.29 -4.50 -4.90
N GLY A 39 4.74 -3.44 -5.55
CA GLY A 39 5.13 -2.19 -4.89
C GLY A 39 3.95 -1.50 -4.19
N ILE A 40 2.78 -1.45 -4.84
CA ILE A 40 1.56 -0.87 -4.25
C ILE A 40 1.11 -1.69 -3.02
N LEU A 41 1.10 -3.03 -3.12
CA LEU A 41 0.73 -3.90 -2.01
C LEU A 41 1.64 -3.67 -0.79
N ILE A 42 2.95 -3.62 -1.01
CA ILE A 42 3.93 -3.40 0.05
C ILE A 42 3.78 -2.01 0.67
N ALA A 43 3.53 -0.98 -0.15
CA ALA A 43 3.34 0.38 0.33
C ALA A 43 2.10 0.54 1.22
N TRP A 44 1.06 -0.28 1.03
CA TRP A 44 -0.21 -0.20 1.78
C TRP A 44 -0.25 -0.95 3.09
N ILE A 45 0.65 -1.92 3.31
CA ILE A 45 0.78 -2.65 4.59
C ILE A 45 0.65 -1.72 5.82
N PRO A 46 1.36 -0.59 5.90
CA PRO A 46 1.25 0.32 7.04
C PRO A 46 -0.14 0.96 7.24
N ASP A 47 -0.83 1.32 6.16
CA ASP A 47 -2.14 1.96 6.23
C ASP A 47 -3.23 0.94 6.59
N ILE A 48 -3.13 -0.27 6.07
CA ILE A 48 -3.99 -1.40 6.47
C ILE A 48 -3.80 -1.69 7.97
N TYR A 49 -2.55 -1.73 8.44
CA TYR A 49 -2.27 -1.97 9.87
C TYR A 49 -2.89 -0.89 10.75
N LYS A 50 -2.76 0.39 10.40
CA LYS A 50 -3.41 1.49 11.12
C LYS A 50 -4.93 1.36 11.12
N ALA A 51 -5.53 1.10 9.96
CA ALA A 51 -6.97 0.96 9.83
C ALA A 51 -7.52 -0.21 10.68
N ILE A 52 -6.80 -1.34 10.76
CA ILE A 52 -7.16 -2.48 11.61
C ILE A 52 -7.06 -2.11 13.10
N VAL A 53 -5.99 -1.40 13.51
CA VAL A 53 -5.82 -0.96 14.90
C VAL A 53 -6.94 0.00 15.31
N GLU A 54 -7.28 0.96 14.46
CA GLU A 54 -8.38 1.90 14.69
C GLU A 54 -9.75 1.20 14.74
N PHE A 55 -9.97 0.21 13.87
CA PHE A 55 -11.17 -0.62 13.91
C PHE A 55 -11.27 -1.40 15.22
N LYS A 56 -10.15 -1.98 15.69
CA LYS A 56 -10.12 -2.72 16.95
C LYS A 56 -10.44 -1.83 18.16
N GLN A 57 -10.06 -0.56 18.11
CA GLN A 57 -10.32 0.41 19.19
C GLN A 57 -11.74 0.99 19.15
N SER A 58 -12.24 1.35 17.96
CA SER A 58 -13.53 2.05 17.81
C SER A 58 -14.71 1.10 17.57
N ARG A 59 -14.45 -0.14 17.13
CA ARG A 59 -15.43 -1.09 16.55
C ARG A 59 -16.31 -0.48 15.45
N LYS A 60 -15.90 0.65 14.89
CA LYS A 60 -16.60 1.34 13.79
C LYS A 60 -15.74 1.24 12.55
N ILE A 61 -16.41 1.00 11.41
CA ILE A 61 -15.76 1.09 10.12
C ILE A 61 -15.41 2.57 9.91
N ASN A 62 -14.11 2.88 9.95
CA ASN A 62 -13.62 4.22 9.68
C ASN A 62 -13.43 4.41 8.17
N THR A 63 -13.51 5.65 7.70
CA THR A 63 -13.30 6.02 6.28
C THR A 63 -11.97 5.50 5.75
N MET A 64 -10.91 5.45 6.57
CA MET A 64 -9.61 4.88 6.19
C MET A 64 -9.68 3.38 5.84
N LEU A 65 -10.48 2.60 6.58
CA LEU A 65 -10.70 1.18 6.30
C LEU A 65 -11.52 1.01 5.02
N THR A 66 -12.57 1.81 4.83
CA THR A 66 -13.39 1.82 3.61
C THR A 66 -12.54 2.15 2.38
N SER A 67 -11.69 3.17 2.46
CA SER A 67 -10.77 3.55 1.39
C SER A 67 -9.81 2.41 1.05
N CYS A 68 -9.19 1.76 2.06
CA CYS A 68 -8.31 0.62 1.84
C CYS A 68 -9.03 -0.55 1.16
N SER A 69 -10.27 -0.85 1.57
CA SER A 69 -11.06 -1.94 0.96
C SER A 69 -11.44 -1.65 -0.49
N ILE A 70 -11.88 -0.44 -0.81
CA ILE A 70 -12.20 -0.05 -2.21
C ILE A 70 -10.96 -0.16 -3.08
N LEU A 71 -9.85 0.37 -2.59
CA LEU A 71 -8.56 0.35 -3.25
C LEU A 71 -8.06 -1.09 -3.49
N PHE A 72 -8.26 -1.99 -2.53
CA PHE A 72 -7.95 -3.43 -2.68
C PHE A 72 -8.81 -4.11 -3.74
N ILE A 73 -10.13 -3.84 -3.77
CA ILE A 73 -11.05 -4.36 -4.80
C ILE A 73 -10.63 -3.88 -6.20
N LEU A 74 -10.23 -2.62 -6.31
CA LEU A 74 -9.80 -2.02 -7.58
C LEU A 74 -8.51 -2.69 -8.09
N LEU A 75 -7.57 -2.95 -7.19
CA LEU A 75 -6.30 -3.62 -7.49
C LEU A 75 -6.51 -5.09 -7.90
N ALA A 76 -7.45 -5.78 -7.23
CA ALA A 76 -7.86 -7.14 -7.61
C ALA A 76 -8.55 -7.18 -8.98
N LEU A 77 -9.41 -6.20 -9.29
CA LEU A 77 -10.05 -6.07 -10.60
C LEU A 77 -9.03 -5.87 -11.72
N ILE A 78 -8.04 -4.99 -11.51
CA ILE A 78 -6.95 -4.78 -12.48
C ILE A 78 -6.21 -6.09 -12.74
N LEU A 79 -5.86 -6.84 -11.68
CA LEU A 79 -5.19 -8.14 -11.78
C LEU A 79 -6.02 -9.17 -12.56
N ILE A 80 -7.33 -9.25 -12.28
CA ILE A 80 -8.22 -10.18 -12.97
C ILE A 80 -8.33 -9.82 -14.46
N ILE A 81 -8.49 -8.53 -14.78
CA ILE A 81 -8.59 -8.04 -16.16
C ILE A 81 -7.28 -8.31 -16.92
N ASP A 82 -6.13 -7.99 -16.32
CA ASP A 82 -4.82 -8.23 -16.91
C ASP A 82 -4.59 -9.73 -17.18
N TYR A 83 -4.99 -10.61 -16.24
CA TYR A 83 -4.94 -12.06 -16.43
C TYR A 83 -5.92 -12.58 -17.50
N LEU A 84 -7.09 -11.97 -17.66
CA LEU A 84 -8.11 -12.41 -18.62
C LEU A 84 -7.81 -11.98 -20.07
N ILE A 85 -6.97 -10.96 -20.25
CA ILE A 85 -6.59 -10.39 -21.55
C ILE A 85 -5.40 -11.15 -22.19
N ILE A 86 -4.66 -11.94 -21.40
CA ILE A 86 -3.57 -12.83 -21.82
C ILE A 86 -4.13 -14.21 -22.19
#